data_AF-A0A0F9FBU3-F1
#
_entry.id   AF-A0A0F9FBU3-F1
#
_cell.length_a   1.000
_cell.length_b   1.000
_cell.length_c   1.000
_cell.angle_alpha   90.00
_cell.angle_beta   90.00
_cell.angle_gamma   90.00
#
_symmetry.space_group_name_H-M   'P 1'
#
loop_
_entity.id
_entity.type
_entity.pdbx_description
1 polymer ?
#
loop_
_entity_poly.entity_id
_entity_poly.type
_entity_poly.pdbx_seq_one_letter_code
_entity_poly.pdbx_strand_id
1 'polypeptide(L)'
;AMSEIQCCLCEYRCDTLMIGEQHYKLLQAELGTAKAENQSFGNVLAVIHRDGGHYITKHGHEKASEDAIKIVLDLRKESDHE
;
A
#
# COMPACT_ATOMS: atom_id res chain seq x y z
N ALA A 1 -18.53 48.53 10.62
CA ALA A 1 -18.87 47.13 10.31
C ALA A 1 -18.24 46.62 9.00
N MET A 2 -16.99 47.01 8.68
CA MET A 2 -16.22 46.37 7.56
C MET A 2 -15.03 45.54 8.06
N SER A 3 -14.62 45.68 9.32
CA SER A 3 -13.49 44.95 9.92
C SER A 3 -13.83 43.49 10.27
N GLU A 4 -15.08 43.20 10.64
CA GLU A 4 -15.50 41.86 11.07
C GLU A 4 -15.63 40.87 9.90
N ILE A 5 -16.15 41.32 8.74
CA ILE A 5 -16.31 40.48 7.54
C ILE A 5 -14.94 40.09 6.95
N GLN A 6 -13.96 41.00 6.99
CA GLN A 6 -12.60 40.72 6.52
C GLN A 6 -11.86 39.74 7.45
N CYS A 7 -12.19 39.72 8.75
CA CYS A 7 -11.69 38.73 9.70
C CYS A 7 -12.24 37.33 9.39
N CYS A 8 -13.57 37.20 9.22
CA CYS A 8 -14.21 35.91 8.91
C CYS A 8 -13.72 35.30 7.59
N LEU A 9 -13.52 36.10 6.54
CA LEU A 9 -12.99 35.60 5.25
C LEU A 9 -11.53 35.13 5.34
N CYS A 10 -10.74 35.73 6.24
CA CYS A 10 -9.37 35.29 6.51
C CYS A 10 -9.35 33.98 7.29
N GLU A 11 -10.23 33.84 8.30
CA GLU A 11 -10.39 32.62 9.11
C GLU A 11 -10.89 31.45 8.27
N TYR A 12 -11.98 31.61 7.50
CA TYR A 12 -12.48 30.56 6.60
C TYR A 12 -11.44 30.09 5.58
N ARG A 13 -10.63 31.03 5.07
CA ARG A 13 -9.56 30.73 4.13
C ARG A 13 -8.37 30.04 4.81
N CYS A 14 -8.02 30.43 6.02
CA CYS A 14 -7.06 29.71 6.85
C CYS A 14 -7.55 28.29 7.17
N ASP A 15 -8.78 28.10 7.62
CA ASP A 15 -9.34 26.79 7.94
C ASP A 15 -9.36 25.86 6.73
N THR A 16 -9.76 26.36 5.56
CA THR A 16 -9.74 25.59 4.31
C THR A 16 -8.32 25.14 3.92
N LEU A 17 -7.33 26.04 4.08
CA LEU A 17 -5.91 25.71 3.81
C LEU A 17 -5.37 24.69 4.82
N MET A 18 -5.72 24.83 6.10
CA MET A 18 -5.29 23.93 7.17
C MET A 18 -5.87 22.52 7.01
N ILE A 19 -7.16 22.42 6.65
CA ILE A 19 -7.80 21.14 6.34
C ILE A 19 -7.12 20.48 5.14
N GLY A 20 -6.80 21.25 4.10
CA GLY A 20 -6.07 20.75 2.93
C GLY A 20 -4.69 20.17 3.30
N GLU A 21 -3.94 20.87 4.15
CA GLU A 21 -2.63 20.40 4.63
C GLU A 21 -2.75 19.13 5.49
N GLN A 22 -3.75 19.07 6.38
CA GLN A 22 -4.01 17.89 7.21
C GLN A 22 -4.39 16.68 6.35
N HIS A 23 -5.29 16.85 5.38
CA HIS A 23 -5.67 15.79 4.44
C HIS A 23 -4.48 15.31 3.61
N TYR A 24 -3.62 16.22 3.15
CA TYR A 24 -2.41 15.85 2.42
C TYR A 24 -1.47 14.99 3.28
N LYS A 25 -1.30 15.33 4.56
CA LYS A 25 -0.49 14.53 5.50
C LYS A 25 -1.07 13.13 5.72
N LEU A 26 -2.39 13.01 5.86
CA LEU A 26 -3.07 11.72 5.99
C LEU A 26 -2.87 10.85 4.75
N LEU A 27 -3.07 11.41 3.56
CA LEU A 27 -2.83 10.70 2.29
C LEU A 27 -1.39 10.19 2.16
N GLN A 28 -0.41 10.99 2.60
CA GLN A 28 0.99 10.56 2.60
C GLN A 28 1.26 9.40 3.56
N ALA A 29 0.62 9.41 4.73
CA ALA A 29 0.72 8.30 5.68
C ALA A 29 0.11 7.02 5.10
N GLU A 30 -1.09 7.09 4.52
CA GLU A 30 -1.78 5.96 3.88
C GLU A 30 -1.00 5.40 2.68
N LEU A 31 -0.41 6.27 1.86
CA LEU A 31 0.46 5.83 0.76
C LEU A 31 1.73 5.14 1.30
N GLY A 32 2.26 5.62 2.42
CA GLY A 32 3.40 5.00 3.11
C GLY A 32 3.08 3.60 3.60
N THR A 33 1.94 3.41 4.25
CA THR A 33 1.50 2.08 4.74
C THR A 33 1.25 1.11 3.59
N ALA A 34 0.54 1.55 2.55
CA ALA A 34 0.27 0.73 1.36
C ALA A 34 1.57 0.27 0.66
N LYS A 35 2.59 1.14 0.59
CA LYS A 35 3.91 0.77 0.04
C LYS A 35 4.62 -0.28 0.89
N ALA A 36 4.59 -0.14 2.22
CA ALA A 36 5.22 -1.10 3.13
C ALA A 36 4.55 -2.48 3.07
N GLU A 37 3.22 -2.51 3.00
CA GLU A 37 2.44 -3.73 2.82
C GLU A 37 2.75 -4.39 1.48
N ASN A 38 2.76 -3.62 0.38
CA ASN A 38 3.07 -4.15 -0.94
C ASN A 38 4.51 -4.69 -1.02
N GLN A 39 5.47 -4.04 -0.37
CA GLN A 39 6.84 -4.55 -0.27
C GLN A 39 6.90 -5.85 0.52
N SER A 40 6.20 -5.93 1.65
CA SER A 40 6.14 -7.14 2.47
C SER A 40 5.52 -8.31 1.69
N PHE A 41 4.46 -8.04 0.94
CA PHE A 41 3.84 -9.01 0.05
C PHE A 41 4.79 -9.47 -1.07
N GLY A 42 5.49 -8.54 -1.72
CA GLY A 42 6.50 -8.86 -2.73
C GLY A 42 7.63 -9.74 -2.19
N ASN A 43 8.08 -9.50 -0.97
CA ASN A 43 9.10 -10.32 -0.31
C ASN A 43 8.62 -11.76 -0.10
N VAL A 44 7.37 -11.95 0.36
CA VAL A 44 6.79 -13.29 0.55
C VAL A 44 6.74 -14.04 -0.78
N LEU A 45 6.27 -13.39 -1.85
CA LEU A 45 6.22 -13.99 -3.17
C LEU A 45 7.63 -14.35 -3.69
N ALA A 46 8.62 -13.47 -3.50
CA ALA A 46 10.01 -13.75 -3.89
C ALA A 46 10.60 -14.95 -3.13
N VAL A 47 10.19 -15.17 -1.87
CA VAL A 47 10.59 -16.33 -1.08
C VAL A 47 9.93 -17.61 -1.60
N ILE A 48 8.62 -17.59 -1.86
CA ILE A 48 7.88 -18.75 -2.36
C ILE A 48 8.40 -19.17 -3.74
N HIS A 49 8.63 -18.22 -4.64
CA HIS A 49 9.21 -18.47 -5.96
C HIS A 49 10.72 -18.70 -5.93
N ARG A 50 11.38 -18.39 -4.80
CA ARG A 50 12.82 -18.55 -4.57
C ARG A 50 13.69 -17.90 -5.65
N ASP A 51 13.30 -16.71 -6.07
CA ASP A 51 13.84 -16.09 -7.28
C ASP A 51 14.24 -14.61 -7.11
N GLY A 52 14.14 -14.08 -5.89
CA GLY A 52 14.46 -12.69 -5.60
C GLY A 52 13.52 -11.66 -6.23
N GLY A 53 12.34 -12.08 -6.72
CA GLY A 53 11.33 -11.18 -7.28
C GLY A 53 11.34 -11.05 -8.81
N HIS A 54 12.14 -11.85 -9.52
CA HIS A 54 12.17 -11.86 -10.99
C HIS A 54 10.83 -12.29 -11.62
N TYR A 55 10.09 -13.19 -10.97
CA TYR A 55 8.82 -13.75 -11.39
C TYR A 55 7.73 -12.69 -11.30
N ILE A 56 7.70 -11.94 -10.21
CA ILE A 56 6.82 -10.77 -10.04
C ILE A 56 7.11 -9.75 -11.15
N THR A 57 8.39 -9.43 -11.38
CA THR A 57 8.81 -8.48 -12.42
C THR A 57 8.35 -8.91 -13.82
N LYS A 58 8.36 -10.22 -14.10
CA LYS A 58 8.03 -10.79 -15.40
C LYS A 58 6.54 -11.02 -15.61
N HIS A 59 5.80 -11.36 -14.56
CA HIS A 59 4.43 -11.88 -14.65
C HIS A 59 3.38 -11.02 -13.93
N GLY A 60 3.81 -10.07 -13.12
CA GLY A 60 2.93 -9.26 -12.27
C GLY A 60 2.51 -9.97 -10.98
N HIS A 61 1.95 -9.21 -10.05
CA HIS A 61 1.57 -9.68 -8.72
C HIS A 61 0.47 -10.73 -8.74
N GLU A 62 -0.56 -10.55 -9.57
CA GLU A 62 -1.73 -11.45 -9.61
C GLU A 62 -1.32 -12.88 -9.97
N LYS A 63 -0.66 -13.05 -11.12
CA LYS A 63 -0.16 -14.36 -11.56
C LYS A 63 0.87 -14.95 -10.59
N ALA A 64 1.79 -14.14 -10.07
CA ALA A 64 2.75 -14.59 -9.07
C ALA A 64 2.06 -15.13 -7.81
N SER A 65 0.91 -14.57 -7.42
CA SER A 65 0.14 -15.02 -6.26
C SER A 65 -0.58 -16.34 -6.52
N GLU A 66 -1.23 -16.48 -7.68
CA GLU A 66 -1.89 -17.73 -8.08
C GLU A 66 -0.91 -18.90 -8.13
N ASP A 67 0.25 -18.68 -8.76
CA ASP A 67 1.28 -19.70 -8.87
C ASP A 67 1.92 -20.03 -7.50
N ALA A 68 2.06 -19.03 -6.62
CA ALA A 68 2.54 -19.25 -5.25
C ALA A 68 1.59 -20.13 -4.43
N ILE A 69 0.27 -19.97 -4.58
CA ILE A 69 -0.72 -20.84 -3.93
C ILE A 69 -0.52 -22.30 -4.36
N LYS A 70 -0.31 -22.52 -5.66
CA LYS A 70 -0.07 -23.88 -6.20
C LYS A 70 1.18 -24.51 -5.58
N ILE A 71 2.29 -23.78 -5.54
CA ILE A 71 3.55 -24.24 -4.93
C ILE A 71 3.32 -24.67 -3.48
N VAL A 72 2.68 -23.84 -2.67
CA VAL A 72 2.44 -24.12 -1.25
C VAL A 72 1.53 -25.34 -1.06
N LEU A 73 0.47 -25.48 -1.86
CA LEU A 73 -0.44 -26.62 -1.79
C LEU A 73 0.25 -27.93 -2.21
N ASP A 74 1.14 -27.88 -3.19
CA ASP A 74 1.87 -29.06 -3.65
C ASP A 74 2.92 -29.50 -2.61
N LEU A 75 3.65 -28.56 -1.99
CA LEU A 75 4.55 -28.84 -0.86
C LEU A 75 3.82 -29.48 0.34
N ARG A 76 2.60 -29.03 0.63
CA ARG A 76 1.79 -29.61 1.71
C ARG A 76 1.43 -31.07 1.45
N LYS A 77 1.09 -31.42 0.20
CA LYS A 77 0.78 -32.81 -0.17
C LYS A 77 1.99 -33.71 -0.03
N GLU A 78 3.19 -33.22 -0.38
CA GLU A 78 4.44 -33.97 -0.22
C GLU A 78 4.72 -34.26 1.27
N SER A 79 4.49 -33.28 2.16
CA SER A 79 4.69 -33.49 3.61
C SER A 79 3.65 -34.42 4.26
N ASP A 80 2.46 -34.54 3.70
CA ASP A 80 1.41 -35.46 4.20
C ASP A 80 1.69 -36.93 3.81
N HIS A 81 2.74 -37.20 3.02
CA HIS A 81 3.13 -38.52 2.53
C HIS A 81 4.48 -39.02 3.08
N GLU A 82 5.13 -38.27 3.99
CA GLU A 82 6.28 -38.69 4.80
C GLU A 82 5.86 -39.19 6.19
#